data_AF-A0A520C6G9-F1
#
_entry.id   AF-A0A520C6G9-F1
#
_cell.length_a   1.000
_cell.length_b   1.000
_cell.length_c   1.000
_cell.angle_alpha   90.00
_cell.angle_beta   90.00
_cell.angle_gamma   90.00
#
_symmetry.space_group_name_H-M   'P 1'
#
loop_
_entity.id
_entity.type
_entity.pdbx_description
1 polymer ?
#
loop_
_entity_poly.entity_id
_entity_poly.type
_entity_poly.pdbx_seq_one_letter_code
_entity_poly.pdbx_strand_id
1 'polypeptide(L)'
;DKYLGSKVFVEKLIAEKTPALFATHDLQLADLKNDHEKTLRNFHFDIQINNGEMKFDYKLKQGPCSTFNAGILLKEIGLSLE
;
A
#
# COMPACT_ATOMS: atom_id res chain seq x y z
N ASP A 1 -15.77 -7.78 0.56
CA ASP A 1 -15.83 -7.93 2.02
C ASP A 1 -14.66 -7.24 2.73
N LYS A 2 -13.41 -7.69 2.51
CA LYS A 2 -12.19 -7.12 3.16
C LYS A 2 -12.06 -5.58 3.07
N TYR A 3 -12.30 -5.01 1.89
CA TYR A 3 -12.27 -3.55 1.69
C TYR A 3 -13.28 -2.81 2.59
N LEU A 4 -14.55 -3.25 2.59
CA LEU A 4 -15.63 -2.58 3.33
C LEU A 4 -15.37 -2.61 4.83
N GLY A 5 -14.94 -3.76 5.36
CA GLY A 5 -14.58 -3.87 6.77
C GLY A 5 -13.42 -2.95 7.15
N SER A 6 -12.38 -2.88 6.32
CA SER A 6 -11.22 -2.00 6.53
C SER A 6 -11.63 -0.52 6.47
N LYS A 7 -12.48 -0.15 5.49
CA LYS A 7 -13.01 1.21 5.35
C LYS A 7 -13.76 1.67 6.59
N VAL A 8 -14.76 0.90 7.03
CA VAL A 8 -15.59 1.24 8.20
C VAL A 8 -14.72 1.37 9.46
N PHE A 9 -13.70 0.51 9.60
CA PHE A 9 -12.77 0.58 10.72
C PHE A 9 -11.91 1.85 10.70
N VAL A 10 -11.36 2.22 9.53
CA VAL A 10 -10.60 3.47 9.37
C VAL A 10 -11.47 4.70 9.64
N GLU A 11 -12.69 4.75 9.11
CA GLU A 11 -13.64 5.83 9.36
C GLU A 11 -13.98 5.97 10.85
N LYS A 12 -14.14 4.84 11.55
CA LYS A 12 -14.37 4.82 13.00
C LYS A 12 -13.20 5.42 13.78
N LEU A 13 -11.95 5.09 13.42
CA LEU A 13 -10.75 5.65 14.05
C LEU A 13 -10.63 7.16 13.81
N ILE A 14 -10.97 7.64 12.61
CA ILE A 14 -11.02 9.08 12.28
C ILE A 14 -12.05 9.79 13.16
N ALA A 15 -13.26 9.23 13.27
CA ALA A 15 -14.33 9.81 14.08
C ALA A 15 -13.95 9.91 15.57
N GLU A 16 -13.22 8.93 16.09
CA GLU A 16 -12.71 8.92 17.47
C GLU A 16 -11.44 9.75 17.66
N LYS A 17 -10.88 10.31 16.58
CA LYS A 17 -9.61 11.05 16.58
C LYS A 17 -8.44 10.24 17.15
N THR A 18 -8.48 8.93 16.94
CA THR A 18 -7.45 8.00 17.43
C THR A 18 -6.28 7.96 16.44
N PRO A 19 -5.04 8.29 16.87
CA PRO A 19 -3.87 8.12 16.02
C PRO A 19 -3.66 6.64 15.68
N ALA A 20 -3.48 6.33 14.40
CA ALA A 20 -3.32 4.95 13.94
C ALA A 20 -2.30 4.84 12.79
N LEU A 21 -1.63 3.69 12.74
CA LEU A 21 -0.89 3.21 11.59
C LEU A 21 -1.58 1.95 11.08
N PHE A 22 -1.88 1.91 9.78
CA PHE A 22 -2.62 0.83 9.16
C PHE A 22 -1.87 0.34 7.93
N ALA A 23 -1.35 -0.90 7.98
CA ALA A 23 -0.70 -1.53 6.85
C ALA A 23 -1.73 -2.36 6.06
N THR A 24 -1.70 -2.25 4.74
CA THR A 24 -2.63 -2.99 3.86
C THR A 24 -1.99 -3.31 2.52
N HIS A 25 -2.43 -4.40 1.90
CA HIS A 25 -2.17 -4.73 0.49
C HIS A 25 -3.32 -4.32 -0.44
N ASP A 26 -4.43 -3.83 0.12
CA ASP A 26 -5.58 -3.38 -0.65
C ASP A 26 -5.40 -1.92 -1.10
N LEU A 27 -5.08 -1.74 -2.39
CA LEU A 27 -4.87 -0.40 -2.95
C LEU A 27 -6.14 0.47 -2.92
N GLN A 28 -7.33 -0.12 -2.92
CA GLN A 28 -8.57 0.66 -2.84
C GLN A 28 -8.66 1.42 -1.51
N LEU A 29 -8.02 0.93 -0.45
CA LEU A 29 -7.98 1.64 0.82
C LEU A 29 -7.15 2.92 0.75
N ALA A 30 -6.16 2.98 -0.14
CA ALA A 30 -5.38 4.19 -0.35
C ALA A 30 -6.23 5.33 -0.94
N ASP A 31 -7.28 5.00 -1.69
CA ASP A 31 -8.18 6.00 -2.29
C ASP A 31 -9.05 6.72 -1.23
N LEU A 32 -9.21 6.16 -0.03
CA LEU A 32 -9.91 6.82 1.09
C LEU A 32 -9.27 8.17 1.47
N LYS A 33 -7.99 8.38 1.14
CA LYS A 33 -7.35 9.69 1.31
C LYS A 33 -8.13 10.79 0.58
N ASN A 34 -8.75 10.51 -0.56
CA ASN A 34 -9.47 11.50 -1.35
C ASN A 34 -10.69 12.06 -0.59
N ASP A 35 -11.34 11.24 0.23
CA ASP A 35 -12.47 11.65 1.06
C ASP A 35 -12.02 12.28 2.40
N HIS A 36 -10.77 12.02 2.81
CA HIS A 36 -10.24 12.35 4.13
C HIS A 36 -8.86 13.04 4.11
N GLU A 37 -8.62 13.95 3.16
CA GLU A 37 -7.28 14.51 2.85
C GLU A 37 -6.53 15.12 4.04
N LYS A 38 -7.26 15.64 5.03
CA LYS A 38 -6.69 16.30 6.22
C LYS A 38 -6.31 15.32 7.33
N THR A 39 -6.86 14.10 7.32
CA THR A 39 -6.74 13.13 8.42
C THR A 39 -6.03 11.84 7.99
N LEU A 40 -6.08 11.50 6.71
CA LEU A 40 -5.38 10.35 6.13
C LEU A 40 -4.20 10.77 5.27
N ARG A 41 -3.10 10.02 5.42
CA ARG A 41 -1.89 10.16 4.62
C ARG A 41 -1.41 8.78 4.22
N ASN A 42 -1.19 8.59 2.92
CA ASN A 42 -0.64 7.34 2.40
C ASN A 42 0.87 7.38 2.41
N PHE A 43 1.44 6.23 2.73
CA PHE A 43 2.86 5.97 2.63
C PHE A 43 3.08 4.55 2.12
N HIS A 44 4.24 4.32 1.51
CA HIS A 44 4.63 2.98 1.08
C HIS A 44 6.13 2.76 1.23
N PHE A 45 6.50 1.49 1.19
CA PHE A 45 7.86 1.06 0.89
C PHE A 45 7.92 0.63 -0.56
N ASP A 46 9.06 0.89 -1.19
CA ASP A 46 9.27 0.63 -2.59
C ASP A 46 10.34 -0.45 -2.77
N ILE A 47 10.29 -1.11 -3.92
CA ILE A 47 11.17 -2.22 -4.27
C ILE A 47 11.83 -1.87 -5.60
N GLN A 48 13.15 -1.86 -5.64
CA GLN A 48 13.92 -1.64 -6.85
C GLN A 48 14.46 -2.98 -7.35
N ILE A 49 14.42 -3.18 -8.67
CA ILE A 49 15.01 -4.36 -9.30
C ILE A 49 16.17 -3.86 -10.16
N ASN A 50 17.39 -4.18 -9.72
CA ASN A 50 18.62 -3.81 -10.41
C ASN A 50 19.40 -5.09 -10.72
N ASN A 51 19.68 -5.35 -12.00
CA ASN A 51 20.43 -6.52 -12.46
C ASN A 51 19.86 -7.88 -11.99
N GLY A 52 18.52 -8.03 -11.95
CA GLY A 52 17.86 -9.25 -11.46
C GLY A 52 17.84 -9.39 -9.94
N GLU A 53 18.45 -8.46 -9.19
CA GLU A 53 18.40 -8.44 -7.74
C GLU A 53 17.31 -7.50 -7.23
N MET A 54 16.50 -8.02 -6.31
CA MET A 54 15.51 -7.24 -5.57
C MET A 54 16.19 -6.48 -4.42
N LYS A 55 16.05 -5.15 -4.42
CA LYS A 55 16.60 -4.25 -3.40
C LYS A 55 15.49 -3.45 -2.73
N PHE A 56 15.46 -3.53 -1.41
CA PHE A 56 14.59 -2.73 -0.56
C PHE A 56 15.44 -1.63 0.05
N ASP A 57 15.06 -0.36 -0.16
CA ASP A 57 15.75 0.76 0.49
C ASP A 57 15.30 0.98 1.94
N TYR A 58 14.22 0.29 2.35
CA TYR A 58 13.57 0.41 3.66
C TYR A 58 13.17 1.85 4.03
N LYS A 59 12.93 2.69 3.03
CA LYS A 59 12.53 4.10 3.23
C LYS A 59 11.03 4.24 3.05
N LEU A 60 10.41 4.96 4.00
CA LEU A 60 9.01 5.33 3.91
C LEU A 60 8.86 6.49 2.91
N LYS A 61 8.12 6.25 1.83
CA LYS A 61 7.85 7.22 0.76
C LYS A 61 6.42 7.70 0.84
N GLN A 62 6.17 8.95 0.49
CA GLN A 62 4.83 9.54 0.53
C GLN A 62 3.98 9.07 -0.67
N GLY A 63 2.69 8.87 -0.43
CA GLY A 63 1.73 8.46 -1.45
C GLY A 63 1.47 6.95 -1.46
N PRO A 64 0.47 6.50 -2.24
CA PRO A 64 0.23 5.08 -2.46
C PRO A 64 1.40 4.45 -3.22
N CYS A 65 1.51 3.12 -3.13
CA CYS A 65 2.45 2.38 -3.97
C CYS A 65 1.99 2.47 -5.44
N SER A 66 2.86 2.95 -6.33
CA SER A 66 2.57 3.09 -7.77
C SER A 66 2.90 1.85 -8.59
N THR A 67 3.66 0.92 -8.03
CA THR A 67 4.33 -0.16 -8.78
C THR A 67 3.93 -1.52 -8.22
N PHE A 68 3.14 -2.27 -8.99
CA PHE A 68 2.80 -3.66 -8.67
C PHE A 68 3.95 -4.58 -9.13
N ASN A 69 5.06 -4.54 -8.39
CA ASN A 69 6.28 -5.30 -8.72
C ASN A 69 6.12 -6.82 -8.56
N ALA A 70 4.97 -7.31 -8.12
CA ALA A 70 4.66 -8.73 -8.02
C ALA A 70 4.83 -9.45 -9.37
N GLY A 71 4.45 -8.83 -10.49
CA GLY A 71 4.66 -9.43 -11.82
C GLY A 71 6.13 -9.64 -12.18
N ILE A 72 7.00 -8.68 -11.81
CA ILE A 72 8.44 -8.81 -12.06
C ILE A 72 9.06 -9.83 -11.10
N LEU A 73 8.65 -9.83 -9.82
CA LEU A 73 9.07 -10.84 -8.86
C LEU A 73 8.70 -12.25 -9.32
N LEU A 74 7.45 -12.46 -9.75
CA LEU A 74 6.96 -13.73 -10.26
C LEU A 74 7.78 -14.20 -11.47
N LYS A 75 8.10 -13.28 -12.38
CA LYS A 75 8.97 -13.56 -13.54
C LYS A 75 10.39 -13.99 -13.13
N GLU A 76 11.02 -13.31 -12.17
CA GLU A 76 12.38 -13.63 -11.69
C GLU A 76 12.45 -14.98 -10.95
N ILE A 77 11.38 -15.41 -10.27
CA ILE A 77 11.31 -16.73 -9.63
C ILE A 77 10.82 -17.83 -10.59
N GLY A 78 10.73 -17.56 -11.90
CA GLY A 78 10.36 -18.52 -12.93
C GLY A 78 8.87 -18.83 -13.02
N LEU A 79 8.02 -18.04 -12.38
CA LEU A 79 6.56 -18.13 -12.43
C LEU A 79 6.03 -17.06 -13.40
N SER A 80 6.16 -17.27 -14.70
CA SER A 80 5.50 -16.40 -15.68
C SER A 80 4.01 -16.74 -15.76
N LEU A 81 3.16 -15.72 -15.58
CA LEU A 81 1.76 -15.79 -16.02
C LEU A 81 1.76 -15.40 -17.50
N GLU A 82 1.55 -16.38 -18.39
CA GLU A 82 1.10 -16.10 -19.76
C GLU A 82 -0.32 -15.53 -19.74
#